data_AF-A0A8H4WNH3-F1
#
_entry.id   AF-A0A8H4WNH3-F1
#
_cell.length_a   1.000
_cell.length_b   1.000
_cell.length_c   1.000
_cell.angle_alpha   90.00
_cell.angle_beta   90.00
_cell.angle_gamma   90.00
#
_symmetry.space_group_name_H-M   'P 1'
#
loop_
_entity.id
_entity.type
_entity.pdbx_description
1 polymer ?
#
loop_
_entity_poly.entity_id
_entity_poly.type
_entity_poly.pdbx_seq_one_letter_code
_entity_poly.pdbx_strand_id
1 'polypeptide(L)'
;MATGPKVTPRAEKDSPVDNGPEFRTRLELARNATIISPLSEEVNDLLARYSGDGLNESNDFKEKSLMLSLKQLLWDSPKLWENPVRGVVVKCSNQIVAKVIWGNKDYTEYTSMEYLARKAPDIPAPRPHGLIAFGPFRVIFMSFIPDMTLTQAWP
;
A
#
# COMPACT_ATOMS: atom_id res chain seq x y z
N MET A 1 -48.99 12.65 2.91
CA MET A 1 -48.82 11.22 3.27
C MET A 1 -48.70 10.43 1.98
N ALA A 2 -47.47 10.08 1.57
CA ALA A 2 -47.22 9.29 0.37
C ALA A 2 -46.43 8.05 0.78
N THR A 3 -47.03 6.87 0.68
CA THR A 3 -46.39 5.57 0.94
C THR A 3 -45.77 5.06 -0.35
N GLY A 4 -44.44 5.18 -0.48
CA GLY A 4 -43.68 4.54 -1.56
C GLY A 4 -43.52 3.03 -1.34
N PRO A 5 -43.10 2.26 -2.36
CA PRO A 5 -43.02 0.81 -2.30
C PRO A 5 -41.97 0.34 -1.27
N LYS A 6 -42.31 -0.66 -0.46
CA LYS A 6 -41.38 -1.35 0.44
C LYS A 6 -40.32 -2.08 -0.40
N VAL A 7 -39.08 -1.63 -0.33
CA VAL A 7 -37.91 -2.39 -0.80
C VAL A 7 -37.71 -3.55 0.16
N THR A 8 -37.81 -4.78 -0.34
CA THR A 8 -37.41 -5.98 0.41
C THR A 8 -35.88 -6.04 0.48
N PRO A 9 -35.28 -6.35 1.63
CA PRO A 9 -33.84 -6.58 1.71
C PRO A 9 -33.49 -7.78 0.85
N ARG A 10 -32.61 -7.58 -0.13
CA ARG A 10 -32.00 -8.69 -0.85
C ARG A 10 -31.10 -9.41 0.16
N ALA A 11 -31.46 -10.63 0.53
CA ALA A 11 -30.58 -11.49 1.32
C ALA A 11 -29.26 -11.64 0.56
N GLU A 12 -28.20 -11.03 1.08
CA GLU A 12 -26.84 -11.33 0.68
C GLU A 12 -26.58 -12.78 1.06
N LYS A 13 -26.68 -13.66 0.06
CA LYS A 13 -26.15 -15.01 0.16
C LYS A 13 -24.63 -14.86 0.22
N ASP A 14 -24.06 -15.16 1.38
CA ASP A 14 -22.64 -15.45 1.57
C ASP A 14 -22.25 -16.66 0.71
N SER A 15 -22.12 -16.45 -0.59
CA SER A 15 -21.28 -17.31 -1.43
C SER A 15 -19.84 -16.89 -1.19
N PRO A 16 -18.89 -17.83 -1.00
CA PRO A 16 -17.48 -17.47 -0.93
C PRO A 16 -17.14 -16.73 -2.21
N VAL A 17 -16.79 -15.45 -2.09
CA VAL A 17 -16.30 -14.67 -3.22
C VAL A 17 -15.02 -15.36 -3.66
N ASP A 18 -15.03 -15.93 -4.87
CA ASP A 18 -13.81 -16.38 -5.53
C ASP A 18 -12.94 -15.14 -5.77
N ASN A 19 -12.11 -14.81 -4.78
CA ASN A 19 -11.28 -13.62 -4.75
C ASN A 19 -10.07 -13.74 -5.67
N GLY A 20 -10.04 -14.72 -6.58
CA GLY A 20 -8.86 -14.99 -7.41
C GLY A 20 -7.61 -15.29 -6.57
N PRO A 21 -6.43 -15.40 -7.21
CA PRO A 21 -5.19 -15.66 -6.50
C PRO A 21 -4.78 -14.43 -5.67
N GLU A 22 -4.26 -14.68 -4.46
CA GLU A 22 -3.72 -13.67 -3.55
C GLU A 22 -2.75 -12.73 -4.27
N PHE A 23 -3.01 -11.42 -4.19
CA PHE A 23 -2.30 -10.38 -4.92
C PHE A 23 -0.79 -10.44 -4.64
N ARG A 24 -0.38 -10.72 -3.41
CA ARG A 24 1.04 -10.72 -3.00
C ARG A 24 1.89 -11.77 -3.71
N THR A 25 1.30 -12.87 -4.17
CA THR A 25 2.03 -13.88 -4.98
C THR A 25 2.64 -13.28 -6.24
N ARG A 26 2.05 -12.19 -6.73
CA ARG A 26 2.48 -11.47 -7.93
C ARG A 26 3.72 -10.62 -7.71
N LEU A 27 4.08 -10.32 -6.46
CA LEU A 27 5.29 -9.55 -6.14
C LEU A 27 6.56 -10.24 -6.68
N GLU A 28 6.50 -11.55 -6.98
CA GLU A 28 7.57 -12.28 -7.67
C GLU A 28 7.89 -11.76 -9.08
N LEU A 29 6.96 -11.05 -9.72
CA LEU A 29 7.20 -10.40 -11.01
C LEU A 29 8.13 -9.19 -10.91
N ALA A 30 8.32 -8.63 -9.71
CA ALA A 30 9.26 -7.54 -9.51
C ALA A 30 10.70 -8.07 -9.47
N ARG A 31 11.49 -7.62 -10.45
CA ARG A 31 12.91 -7.98 -10.62
C ARG A 31 13.87 -6.87 -10.18
N ASN A 32 13.35 -5.69 -9.89
CA ASN A 32 14.11 -4.53 -9.44
C ASN A 32 13.28 -3.66 -8.51
N ALA A 33 13.96 -2.80 -7.76
CA ALA A 33 13.36 -1.78 -6.91
C ALA A 33 14.20 -0.50 -7.02
N THR A 34 13.55 0.63 -7.31
CA THR A 34 14.21 1.93 -7.42
C THR A 34 13.42 2.97 -6.63
N ILE A 35 14.11 3.70 -5.77
CA ILE A 35 13.52 4.81 -4.99
C ILE A 35 13.28 5.97 -5.95
N ILE A 36 12.01 6.34 -6.13
CA ILE A 36 11.59 7.46 -6.99
C ILE A 36 11.48 8.75 -6.19
N SER A 37 11.01 8.64 -4.95
CA SER A 37 10.93 9.75 -4.00
C SER A 37 11.54 9.32 -2.67
N PRO A 38 12.30 10.21 -1.99
CA PRO A 38 13.03 9.86 -0.78
C PRO A 38 12.16 9.14 0.26
N LEU A 39 12.72 8.09 0.86
CA LEU A 39 12.07 7.36 1.93
C LEU A 39 12.30 8.08 3.25
N SER A 40 11.25 8.22 4.05
CA SER A 40 11.34 8.71 5.43
C SER A 40 12.20 7.77 6.30
N GLU A 41 12.72 8.29 7.40
CA GLU A 41 13.52 7.53 8.37
C GLU A 41 12.78 6.28 8.85
N GLU A 42 11.48 6.41 9.14
CA GLU A 42 10.63 5.30 9.60
C GLU A 42 10.52 4.19 8.56
N VAL A 43 10.49 4.53 7.26
CA VAL A 43 10.45 3.54 6.18
C VAL A 43 11.80 2.87 5.99
N ASN A 44 12.90 3.63 6.09
CA ASN A 44 14.24 3.05 6.03
C ASN A 44 14.47 2.06 7.18
N ASP A 45 14.06 2.42 8.40
CA ASP A 45 14.13 1.55 9.57
C ASP A 45 13.29 0.28 9.41
N LEU A 46 12.12 0.39 8.77
CA LEU A 46 11.29 -0.78 8.47
C LEU A 46 11.98 -1.72 7.47
N LEU A 47 12.55 -1.18 6.40
CA LEU A 47 13.24 -1.98 5.39
C LEU A 47 14.53 -2.60 5.93
N ALA A 48 15.28 -1.87 6.76
CA ALA A 48 16.53 -2.33 7.35
C ALA A 48 16.37 -3.60 8.21
N ARG A 49 15.21 -3.79 8.85
CA ARG A 49 14.89 -5.03 9.59
C ARG A 49 14.87 -6.28 8.71
N TYR A 50 14.68 -6.09 7.41
CA TYR A 50 14.65 -7.13 6.40
C TYR A 50 15.87 -7.08 5.48
N SER A 51 16.79 -6.15 5.70
CA SER A 51 18.07 -6.10 4.99
C SER A 51 19.04 -7.02 5.74
N GLY A 52 19.58 -8.02 5.05
CA GLY A 52 20.65 -8.85 5.62
C GLY A 52 21.89 -8.01 5.95
N ASP A 53 22.82 -8.58 6.71
CA ASP A 53 24.06 -7.95 7.23
C ASP A 53 25.13 -7.69 6.13
N GLY A 54 24.70 -7.20 4.97
CA GLY A 54 25.49 -6.99 3.75
C GLY A 54 26.39 -5.77 3.85
N LEU A 55 27.41 -5.84 4.70
CA LEU A 55 28.52 -4.90 4.74
C LEU A 55 29.33 -5.01 3.43
N ASN A 56 29.50 -3.86 2.76
CA ASN A 56 30.24 -3.61 1.50
C ASN A 56 29.52 -3.97 0.21
N GLU A 57 28.67 -3.08 -0.30
CA GLU A 57 27.89 -3.39 -1.50
C GLU A 57 27.84 -2.27 -2.55
N SER A 58 28.20 -2.69 -3.78
CA SER A 58 28.01 -1.95 -5.04
C SER A 58 26.53 -1.65 -5.31
N ASN A 59 26.23 -0.77 -6.27
CA ASN A 59 24.85 -0.34 -6.54
C ASN A 59 23.89 -1.50 -6.89
N ASP A 60 24.35 -2.52 -7.62
CA ASP A 60 23.51 -3.67 -8.01
C ASP A 60 23.05 -4.50 -6.80
N PHE A 61 23.92 -4.61 -5.81
CA PHE A 61 23.62 -5.29 -4.57
C PHE A 61 22.63 -4.50 -3.69
N LYS A 62 22.74 -3.17 -3.65
CA LYS A 62 21.76 -2.30 -2.96
C LYS A 62 20.36 -2.40 -3.55
N GLU A 63 20.23 -2.42 -4.88
CA GLU A 63 18.93 -2.59 -5.54
C GLU A 63 18.32 -3.97 -5.25
N LYS A 64 19.12 -5.03 -5.27
CA LYS A 64 18.69 -6.39 -4.89
C LYS A 64 18.27 -6.47 -3.42
N SER A 65 19.06 -5.89 -2.52
CA SER A 65 18.74 -5.84 -1.09
C SER A 65 17.43 -5.11 -0.86
N LEU A 66 17.25 -3.92 -1.45
CA LEU A 66 15.99 -3.17 -1.39
C LEU A 66 14.81 -3.99 -1.93
N MET A 67 14.97 -4.66 -3.06
CA MET A 67 13.95 -5.51 -3.66
C MET A 67 13.53 -6.64 -2.71
N LEU A 68 14.50 -7.34 -2.11
CA LEU A 68 14.25 -8.46 -1.19
C LEU A 68 13.60 -7.97 0.11
N SER A 69 14.14 -6.92 0.73
CA SER A 69 13.59 -6.33 1.95
C SER A 69 12.16 -5.83 1.74
N LEU A 70 11.88 -5.23 0.57
CA LEU A 70 10.55 -4.77 0.22
C LEU A 70 9.57 -5.93 0.01
N LYS A 71 9.96 -7.00 -0.68
CA LYS A 71 9.13 -8.22 -0.80
C LYS A 71 8.74 -8.76 0.56
N GLN A 72 9.73 -8.93 1.43
CA GLN A 72 9.54 -9.51 2.76
C GLN A 72 8.64 -8.62 3.63
N LEU A 73 8.90 -7.30 3.67
CA LEU A 73 8.07 -6.34 4.39
C LEU A 73 6.61 -6.40 3.94
N LEU A 74 6.36 -6.38 2.62
CA LEU A 74 4.99 -6.41 2.08
C LEU A 74 4.28 -7.74 2.34
N TRP A 75 5.03 -8.84 2.37
CA TRP A 75 4.52 -10.18 2.65
C TRP A 75 4.12 -10.35 4.12
N ASP A 76 4.99 -9.93 5.04
CA ASP A 76 4.81 -10.14 6.48
C ASP A 76 3.84 -9.13 7.12
N SER A 77 3.62 -7.98 6.48
CA SER A 77 2.68 -6.97 6.96
C SER A 77 1.23 -7.48 6.92
N PRO A 78 0.35 -7.11 7.88
CA PRO A 78 -1.08 -7.38 7.79
C PRO A 78 -1.74 -6.69 6.57
N LYS A 79 -2.68 -7.37 5.89
CA LYS A 79 -3.51 -6.76 4.83
C LYS A 79 -4.59 -5.90 5.44
N LEU A 80 -4.72 -4.66 4.97
CA LEU A 80 -5.84 -3.77 5.29
C LEU A 80 -6.91 -3.80 4.21
N TRP A 81 -6.49 -3.93 2.94
CA TRP A 81 -7.39 -3.99 1.80
C TRP A 81 -6.71 -4.70 0.63
N GLU A 82 -7.50 -5.35 -0.21
CA GLU A 82 -7.02 -6.02 -1.40
C GLU A 82 -8.02 -5.89 -2.54
N ASN A 83 -7.48 -5.68 -3.75
CA ASN A 83 -8.16 -5.96 -5.00
C ASN A 83 -7.22 -6.85 -5.84
N PRO A 84 -7.61 -8.10 -6.15
CA PRO A 84 -6.75 -9.09 -6.82
C PRO A 84 -6.19 -8.61 -8.17
N VAL A 85 -6.85 -7.66 -8.83
CA VAL A 85 -6.45 -7.12 -10.13
C VAL A 85 -5.57 -5.87 -9.96
N ARG A 86 -5.88 -5.01 -8.99
CA ARG A 86 -5.33 -3.64 -8.93
C ARG A 86 -4.25 -3.43 -7.89
N GLY A 87 -4.30 -4.10 -6.75
CA GLY A 87 -3.39 -3.75 -5.67
C GLY A 87 -3.73 -4.32 -4.31
N VAL A 88 -2.84 -4.06 -3.36
CA VAL A 88 -3.02 -4.38 -1.95
C VAL A 88 -2.57 -3.20 -1.09
N VAL A 89 -3.22 -2.98 0.04
CA VAL A 89 -2.78 -2.05 1.08
C VAL A 89 -2.41 -2.86 2.31
N VAL A 90 -1.22 -2.63 2.84
CA VAL A 90 -0.67 -3.39 3.96
C VAL A 90 -0.23 -2.44 5.06
N LYS A 91 -0.38 -2.87 6.33
CA LYS A 91 0.04 -2.11 7.50
C LYS A 91 1.46 -2.50 7.89
N CYS A 92 2.44 -1.69 7.53
CA CYS A 92 3.86 -1.97 7.81
C CYS A 92 4.23 -1.68 9.27
N SER A 93 3.55 -0.72 9.91
CA SER A 93 3.72 -0.40 11.32
C SER A 93 2.46 0.30 11.88
N ASN A 94 2.52 0.79 13.12
CA ASN A 94 1.45 1.62 13.67
C ASN A 94 1.32 2.98 12.99
N GLN A 95 2.36 3.45 12.30
CA GLN A 95 2.41 4.76 11.67
C GLN A 95 2.47 4.69 10.14
N ILE A 96 2.82 3.53 9.56
CA ILE A 96 3.09 3.41 8.12
C ILE A 96 2.20 2.35 7.49
N VAL A 97 1.58 2.72 6.37
CA VAL A 97 0.98 1.79 5.42
C VAL A 97 1.72 1.84 4.09
N ALA A 98 1.75 0.71 3.40
CA ALA A 98 2.21 0.62 2.02
C ALA A 98 1.05 0.24 1.11
N LYS A 99 0.81 1.06 0.09
CA LYS A 99 -0.11 0.75 -1.00
C LYS A 99 0.69 0.27 -2.20
N VAL A 100 0.42 -0.95 -2.63
CA VAL A 100 1.02 -1.57 -3.80
C VAL A 100 0.03 -1.54 -4.94
N ILE A 101 0.40 -0.93 -6.07
CA ILE A 101 -0.46 -0.75 -7.23
C ILE A 101 0.16 -1.52 -8.41
N TRP A 102 -0.62 -2.38 -9.05
CA TRP A 102 -0.23 -3.08 -10.27
C TRP A 102 -0.61 -2.26 -11.51
N GLY A 103 0.31 -2.16 -12.48
CA GLY A 103 -0.03 -1.83 -13.88
C GLY A 103 -0.26 -0.36 -14.15
N ASN A 104 -0.17 0.48 -13.13
CA ASN A 104 -0.02 1.91 -13.29
C ASN A 104 1.47 2.28 -13.22
N LYS A 105 1.93 3.12 -14.15
CA LYS A 105 3.30 3.64 -14.15
C LYS A 105 3.40 5.08 -13.62
N ASP A 106 2.28 5.80 -13.54
CA ASP A 106 2.23 7.18 -13.07
C ASP A 106 2.42 7.29 -11.55
N TYR A 107 2.65 8.52 -11.11
CA TYR A 107 2.91 8.87 -9.71
C TYR A 107 1.89 9.89 -9.18
N THR A 108 0.74 10.03 -9.84
CA THR A 108 -0.25 11.09 -9.57
C THR A 108 -0.79 11.00 -8.15
N GLU A 109 -1.04 9.79 -7.65
CA GLU A 109 -1.51 9.57 -6.28
C GLU A 109 -0.47 10.08 -5.25
N TYR A 110 0.81 9.79 -5.47
CA TYR A 110 1.89 10.24 -4.59
C TYR A 110 2.06 11.77 -4.64
N THR A 111 2.14 12.35 -5.85
CA THR A 111 2.37 13.79 -6.00
C THR A 111 1.16 14.63 -5.55
N SER A 112 -0.06 14.10 -5.69
CA SER A 112 -1.27 14.73 -5.13
C SER A 112 -1.22 14.76 -3.60
N MET A 113 -0.74 13.69 -2.97
CA MET A 113 -0.57 13.61 -1.52
C MET A 113 0.51 14.58 -1.03
N GLU A 114 1.64 14.70 -1.74
CA GLU A 114 2.64 15.73 -1.47
C GLU A 114 2.06 17.14 -1.60
N TYR A 115 1.28 17.39 -2.65
CA TYR A 115 0.63 18.67 -2.86
C TYR A 115 -0.31 19.01 -1.70
N LEU A 116 -1.17 18.07 -1.28
CA LEU A 116 -2.07 18.26 -0.14
C LEU A 116 -1.31 18.50 1.16
N ALA A 117 -0.25 17.74 1.44
CA ALA A 117 0.58 17.95 2.63
C ALA A 117 1.19 19.36 2.68
N ARG A 118 1.55 19.94 1.52
CA ARG A 118 2.15 21.29 1.43
C ARG A 118 1.11 22.41 1.41
N LYS A 119 -0.05 22.20 0.79
CA LYS A 119 -1.04 23.26 0.51
C LYS A 119 -2.25 23.24 1.43
N ALA A 120 -2.54 22.10 2.06
CA ALA A 120 -3.66 21.92 2.96
C ALA A 120 -3.28 20.95 4.11
N PRO A 121 -2.31 21.32 4.95
CA PRO A 121 -1.80 20.46 6.02
C PRO A 121 -2.83 20.15 7.12
N ASP A 122 -3.92 20.91 7.18
CA ASP A 122 -5.00 20.71 8.16
C ASP A 122 -6.00 19.64 7.72
N ILE A 123 -5.98 19.21 6.45
CA ILE A 123 -6.81 18.10 5.98
C ILE A 123 -6.24 16.79 6.53
N PRO A 124 -7.04 15.95 7.21
CA PRO A 124 -6.61 14.65 7.73
C PRO A 124 -6.50 13.61 6.61
N ALA A 125 -5.58 13.85 5.66
CA ALA A 125 -5.23 12.95 4.58
C ALA A 125 -3.87 12.30 4.88
N PRO A 126 -3.60 11.10 4.33
CA PRO A 126 -2.30 10.46 4.48
C PRO A 126 -1.15 11.40 4.09
N ARG A 127 -0.03 11.29 4.79
CA ARG A 127 1.21 12.02 4.50
C ARG A 127 2.16 11.10 3.75
N PRO A 128 2.91 11.60 2.74
CA PRO A 128 3.81 10.77 1.96
C PRO A 128 5.07 10.44 2.77
N HIS A 129 5.46 9.17 2.78
CA HIS A 129 6.66 8.64 3.45
C HIS A 129 7.67 8.00 2.49
N GLY A 130 7.37 8.00 1.20
CA GLY A 130 8.28 7.54 0.15
C GLY A 130 7.57 6.84 -0.99
N LEU A 131 8.27 6.71 -2.12
CA LEU A 131 7.76 6.06 -3.32
C LEU A 131 8.85 5.19 -3.96
N ILE A 132 8.51 3.93 -4.21
CA ILE A 132 9.39 2.97 -4.89
C ILE A 132 8.71 2.49 -6.17
N ALA A 133 9.45 2.55 -7.28
CA ALA A 133 9.13 1.79 -8.48
C ALA A 133 9.65 0.36 -8.28
N PHE A 134 8.74 -0.61 -8.25
CA PHE A 134 9.06 -1.99 -7.89
C PHE A 134 8.65 -2.91 -9.04
N GLY A 135 9.51 -3.05 -10.04
CA GLY A 135 9.17 -3.70 -11.32
C GLY A 135 7.87 -3.12 -11.93
N PRO A 136 6.84 -3.97 -12.17
CA PRO A 136 5.55 -3.52 -12.71
C PRO A 136 4.65 -2.82 -11.67
N PHE A 137 5.11 -2.71 -10.41
CA PHE A 137 4.36 -2.14 -9.31
C PHE A 137 4.82 -0.73 -8.94
N ARG A 138 3.94 -0.03 -8.23
CA ARG A 138 4.26 1.18 -7.47
C ARG A 138 3.97 0.92 -6.01
N VAL A 139 4.95 1.20 -5.14
CA VAL A 139 4.76 1.10 -3.69
C VAL A 139 4.83 2.50 -3.12
N ILE A 140 3.69 2.97 -2.63
CA ILE A 140 3.55 4.26 -1.94
C ILE A 140 3.55 3.97 -0.44
N PHE A 141 4.55 4.49 0.26
CA PHE A 141 4.54 4.54 1.72
C PHE A 141 3.88 5.83 2.17
N MET A 142 2.97 5.72 3.13
CA MET A 142 2.24 6.87 3.65
C MET A 142 1.82 6.65 5.10
N SER A 143 1.44 7.74 5.78
CA SER A 143 1.01 7.68 7.18
C SER A 143 -0.28 6.85 7.31
N PHE A 144 -0.33 6.00 8.33
CA PHE A 144 -1.56 5.33 8.73
C PHE A 144 -2.44 6.31 9.51
N ILE A 145 -3.71 6.43 9.12
CA ILE A 145 -4.71 7.19 9.88
C ILE A 145 -5.59 6.17 10.60
N PRO A 146 -5.48 6.07 11.94
CA PRO A 146 -6.31 5.15 12.71
C PRO A 146 -7.72 5.71 12.81
N ASP A 147 -8.67 5.09 12.11
CA ASP A 147 -10.10 5.42 12.24
C ASP A 147 -10.99 4.26 11.76
N MET A 148 -12.30 4.44 11.91
CA MET A 148 -13.32 3.55 11.36
C MET A 148 -13.73 3.98 9.95
N THR A 149 -14.11 3.01 9.13
CA THR A 149 -14.70 3.31 7.81
C THR A 149 -16.12 3.86 7.98
N LEU A 150 -16.61 4.63 7.00
CA LEU A 150 -17.97 5.18 7.04
C LEU A 150 -19.04 4.09 7.16
N THR A 151 -18.84 2.93 6.55
CA THR A 151 -19.74 1.77 6.67
C THR A 151 -19.80 1.23 8.10
N GLN A 152 -18.71 1.30 8.87
CA GLN A 152 -18.70 0.90 10.27
C GLN A 152 -19.35 1.94 11.17
N ALA A 153 -19.15 3.23 10.86
CA ALA A 153 -19.79 4.33 11.57
C ALA A 153 -21.31 4.39 11.33
N TRP A 154 -21.75 3.96 10.14
CA TRP A 154 -23.13 4.05 9.66
C TRP A 154 -23.60 2.72 9.04
N PRO A 155 -23.92 1.71 9.88
CA PRO A 155 -24.32 0.37 9.43
C PRO A 155 -25.70 0.34 8.77
#